data_AF-A0A3A1NAE6-F1
#
_entry.id   AF-A0A3A1NAE6-F1
#
_cell.length_a   1.000
_cell.length_b   1.000
_cell.length_c   1.000
_cell.angle_alpha   90.00
_cell.angle_beta   90.00
_cell.angle_gamma   90.00
#
_symmetry.space_group_name_H-M   'P 1'
#
loop_
_entity.id
_entity.type
_entity.pdbx_description
1 polymer ?
#
loop_
_entity_poly.entity_id
_entity_poly.type
_entity_poly.pdbx_seq_one_letter_code
_entity_poly.pdbx_strand_id
1 'polypeptide(L)'
;MKKLTLLLLVLCTSLAFTTDATAQKFSGLDKSPADIAYYPASSKETAKAARVIYSRPQLKGRSLAELAPIGKVWRTGANEATEITFYKDAKVGGKTIKAGSYALFTIPGEDEWTVILNSNLHQWGAYSYDSDSDVVRAMAKASTDSDELEAFGIAFDDDGNMVMGWGTTRVTLPISY
;
A
#
# COMPACT_ATOMS: atom_id res chain seq x y z
N MET A 1 -40.12 56.15 -14.07
CA MET A 1 -40.25 54.77 -14.62
C MET A 1 -39.06 54.40 -15.51
N LYS A 2 -38.79 55.09 -16.64
CA LYS A 2 -37.68 54.75 -17.57
C LYS A 2 -36.27 54.62 -16.95
N LYS A 3 -35.93 55.46 -15.97
CA LYS A 3 -34.64 55.39 -15.24
C LYS A 3 -34.52 54.17 -14.31
N LEU A 4 -35.64 53.70 -13.77
CA LEU A 4 -35.69 52.52 -12.89
C LEU A 4 -35.61 51.23 -13.72
N THR A 5 -36.23 51.22 -14.91
CA THR A 5 -36.16 50.10 -15.86
C THR A 5 -34.73 49.93 -16.41
N LEU A 6 -34.03 51.03 -16.70
CA LEU A 6 -32.63 50.99 -17.15
C LEU A 6 -31.69 50.47 -16.05
N LEU A 7 -31.91 50.87 -14.79
CA LEU A 7 -31.11 50.41 -13.66
C LEU A 7 -31.30 48.91 -13.40
N LEU A 8 -32.54 48.42 -13.49
CA LEU A 8 -32.84 46.98 -13.36
C LEU A 8 -32.20 46.18 -14.50
N LEU A 9 -32.19 46.71 -15.73
CA LEU A 9 -31.61 46.04 -16.89
C LEU A 9 -30.08 45.91 -16.78
N VAL A 10 -29.40 46.95 -16.25
CA VAL A 10 -27.95 46.94 -15.99
C VAL A 10 -27.59 45.97 -14.86
N LEU A 11 -28.43 45.88 -13.82
CA LEU A 11 -28.22 44.94 -12.70
C LEU A 11 -28.45 43.47 -13.12
N CYS A 12 -29.45 43.20 -13.97
CA CYS A 12 -29.68 41.85 -14.49
C CYS A 12 -28.59 41.40 -15.47
N THR A 13 -27.99 42.33 -16.23
CA THR A 13 -26.89 42.00 -17.14
C THR A 13 -25.58 41.73 -16.39
N SER A 14 -25.29 42.42 -15.28
CA SER A 14 -24.07 42.15 -14.49
C SER A 14 -24.12 40.81 -13.76
N LEU A 15 -25.30 40.34 -13.33
CA LEU A 15 -25.48 39.02 -12.72
C LEU A 15 -25.28 37.86 -13.72
N ALA A 16 -25.46 38.10 -15.03
CA ALA A 16 -25.32 37.07 -16.07
C ALA A 16 -23.86 36.72 -16.42
N PHE A 17 -22.87 37.51 -16.00
CA PHE A 17 -21.46 37.32 -16.35
C PHE A 17 -20.58 36.77 -15.21
N THR A 18 -21.17 36.27 -14.12
CA THR A 18 -20.41 35.73 -12.96
C THR A 18 -20.66 34.24 -12.75
N THR A 19 -20.35 33.42 -13.76
CA THR A 19 -20.32 31.95 -13.58
C THR A 19 -19.08 31.32 -14.20
N ASP A 20 -17.90 31.85 -13.89
CA ASP A 20 -16.67 31.05 -14.05
C ASP A 20 -16.56 30.07 -12.88
N ALA A 21 -17.37 29.01 -12.95
CA ALA A 21 -17.23 27.86 -12.07
C ALA A 21 -15.92 27.14 -12.46
N THR A 22 -14.84 27.44 -11.77
CA THR A 22 -13.59 26.68 -11.92
C THR A 22 -13.78 25.31 -11.27
N ALA A 23 -14.24 24.33 -12.05
CA ALA A 23 -14.26 22.95 -11.60
C ALA A 23 -12.81 22.52 -11.29
N GLN A 24 -12.60 21.92 -10.12
CA GLN A 24 -11.30 21.37 -9.76
C GLN A 24 -10.97 20.22 -10.72
N LYS A 25 -9.84 20.31 -11.41
CA LYS A 25 -9.35 19.22 -12.25
C LYS A 25 -8.72 18.16 -11.35
N PHE A 26 -9.44 17.07 -11.12
CA PHE A 26 -8.92 15.91 -10.41
C PHE A 26 -7.96 15.12 -11.30
N SER A 27 -6.92 14.54 -10.70
CA SER A 27 -6.05 13.57 -11.37
C SER A 27 -6.80 12.27 -11.65
N GLY A 28 -6.33 11.51 -12.64
CA GLY A 28 -6.78 10.14 -12.84
C GLY A 28 -6.30 9.20 -11.72
N LEU A 29 -6.71 7.94 -11.78
CA LEU A 29 -6.25 6.90 -10.84
C LEU A 29 -4.72 6.74 -10.95
N ASP A 30 -4.06 6.54 -9.81
CA ASP A 30 -2.63 6.23 -9.78
C ASP A 30 -2.35 4.92 -10.55
N LYS A 31 -1.16 4.83 -11.17
CA LYS A 31 -0.76 3.63 -11.92
C LYS A 31 -0.58 2.40 -11.02
N SER A 32 -0.28 2.63 -9.75
CA SER A 32 -0.12 1.65 -8.70
C SER A 32 -0.96 2.07 -7.49
N PRO A 33 -2.29 1.95 -7.58
CA PRO A 33 -3.20 2.47 -6.57
C PRO A 33 -2.87 1.91 -5.18
N ALA A 34 -3.03 2.74 -4.16
CA ALA A 34 -2.90 2.33 -2.78
C ALA A 34 -4.07 1.43 -2.37
N ASP A 35 -3.79 0.46 -1.51
CA ASP A 35 -4.75 -0.49 -0.95
C ASP A 35 -4.38 -0.79 0.52
N ILE A 36 -5.32 -1.39 1.24
CA ILE A 36 -5.19 -1.67 2.67
C ILE A 36 -5.61 -3.10 2.97
N ALA A 37 -4.73 -3.86 3.63
CA ALA A 37 -5.05 -5.16 4.19
C ALA A 37 -5.23 -5.06 5.71
N TYR A 38 -6.18 -5.81 6.26
CA TYR A 38 -6.43 -5.87 7.71
C TYR A 38 -6.39 -7.31 8.21
N TYR A 39 -5.93 -7.49 9.44
CA TYR A 39 -6.17 -8.73 10.20
C TYR A 39 -6.93 -8.42 11.49
N PRO A 40 -8.06 -9.10 11.78
CA PRO A 40 -8.79 -10.00 10.89
C PRO A 40 -9.36 -9.30 9.65
N ALA A 41 -9.49 -10.02 8.53
CA ALA A 41 -9.86 -9.44 7.22
C ALA A 41 -11.31 -8.94 7.15
N SER A 42 -12.23 -9.53 7.91
CA SER A 42 -13.64 -9.16 7.90
C SER A 42 -13.86 -7.68 8.25
N SER A 43 -14.57 -6.94 7.40
CA SER A 43 -14.92 -5.53 7.66
C SER A 43 -15.83 -5.33 8.87
N LYS A 44 -16.51 -6.38 9.33
CA LYS A 44 -17.37 -6.36 10.52
C LYS A 44 -16.58 -6.39 11.82
N GLU A 45 -15.35 -6.89 11.79
CA GLU A 45 -14.48 -6.91 12.96
C GLU A 45 -13.83 -5.55 13.17
N THR A 46 -14.08 -4.91 14.31
CA THR A 46 -13.55 -3.59 14.64
C THR A 46 -12.22 -3.68 15.38
N ALA A 47 -11.98 -4.77 16.11
CA ALA A 47 -10.73 -5.02 16.83
C ALA A 47 -9.69 -5.61 15.85
N LYS A 48 -9.01 -4.72 15.11
CA LYS A 48 -7.90 -5.11 14.24
C LYS A 48 -6.64 -5.36 15.06
N ALA A 49 -5.91 -6.41 14.70
CA ALA A 49 -4.59 -6.72 15.23
C ALA A 49 -3.45 -6.17 14.34
N ALA A 50 -3.67 -6.14 13.02
CA ALA A 50 -2.72 -5.54 12.08
C ALA A 50 -3.42 -4.83 10.91
N ARG A 51 -2.69 -3.90 10.30
CA ARG A 51 -3.03 -3.22 9.05
C ARG A 51 -1.79 -3.08 8.19
N VAL A 52 -1.92 -3.28 6.88
CA VAL A 52 -0.86 -2.98 5.90
C VAL A 52 -1.39 -1.97 4.90
N ILE A 53 -0.67 -0.86 4.71
CA ILE A 53 -0.93 0.13 3.66
C ILE A 53 0.16 -0.02 2.61
N TYR A 54 -0.23 -0.24 1.36
CA TYR A 54 0.70 -0.53 0.27
C TYR A 54 0.14 -0.07 -1.06
N SER A 55 1.01 0.16 -2.04
CA SER A 55 0.61 0.37 -3.43
C SER A 55 0.69 -0.92 -4.24
N ARG A 56 -0.19 -1.05 -5.23
CA ARG A 56 -0.36 -2.25 -6.05
C ARG A 56 0.27 -2.09 -7.45
N PRO A 57 1.59 -2.29 -7.62
CA PRO A 57 2.19 -2.32 -8.95
C PRO A 57 1.57 -3.44 -9.79
N GLN A 58 1.48 -3.19 -11.09
CA GLN A 58 0.98 -4.14 -12.09
C GLN A 58 2.14 -4.73 -12.89
N LEU A 59 2.03 -6.01 -13.31
CA LEU A 59 3.05 -6.65 -14.15
C LEU A 59 3.17 -5.94 -15.50
N LYS A 60 2.05 -5.70 -16.18
CA LYS A 60 1.99 -5.08 -17.52
C LYS A 60 2.92 -5.76 -18.52
N GLY A 61 2.96 -7.09 -18.50
CA GLY A 61 3.83 -7.91 -19.35
C GLY A 61 5.31 -7.95 -18.94
N ARG A 62 5.69 -7.31 -17.83
CA ARG A 62 7.02 -7.44 -17.23
C ARG A 62 7.07 -8.62 -16.29
N SER A 63 8.26 -9.20 -16.13
CA SER A 63 8.47 -10.29 -15.19
C SER A 63 8.52 -9.78 -13.74
N LEU A 64 8.21 -10.66 -12.78
CA LEU A 64 8.34 -10.34 -11.36
C LEU A 64 9.79 -9.96 -11.01
N ALA A 65 10.78 -10.68 -11.54
CA ALA A 65 12.19 -10.44 -11.27
C ALA A 65 12.69 -9.06 -11.75
N GLU A 66 12.04 -8.45 -12.74
CA GLU A 66 12.35 -7.06 -13.13
C GLU A 66 11.82 -6.04 -12.13
N LEU A 67 10.69 -6.32 -11.48
CA LEU A 67 9.99 -5.39 -10.59
C LEU A 67 10.36 -5.57 -9.12
N ALA A 68 10.66 -6.80 -8.74
CA ALA A 68 11.11 -7.23 -7.42
C ALA A 68 12.36 -8.13 -7.63
N PRO A 69 13.55 -7.53 -7.82
CA PRO A 69 14.75 -8.28 -8.19
C PRO A 69 15.21 -9.25 -7.10
N ILE A 70 15.51 -10.48 -7.51
CA ILE A 70 16.03 -11.53 -6.64
C ILE A 70 17.32 -11.06 -5.96
N GLY A 71 17.43 -11.32 -4.64
CA GLY A 71 18.59 -11.00 -3.83
C GLY A 71 18.79 -9.51 -3.55
N LYS A 72 17.86 -8.63 -3.96
CA LYS A 72 17.92 -7.19 -3.71
C LYS A 72 16.77 -6.75 -2.82
N VAL A 73 17.03 -5.72 -2.00
CA VAL A 73 15.99 -5.08 -1.21
C VAL A 73 14.97 -4.44 -2.15
N TRP A 74 13.70 -4.73 -1.91
CA TRP A 74 12.54 -4.18 -2.59
C TRP A 74 11.61 -3.53 -1.56
N ARG A 75 10.95 -2.44 -1.96
CA ARG A 75 10.00 -1.69 -1.11
C ARG A 75 8.66 -2.40 -0.88
N THR A 76 8.52 -3.61 -1.44
CA THR A 76 7.33 -4.47 -1.33
C THR A 76 6.05 -3.79 -1.78
N GLY A 77 6.11 -3.13 -2.94
CA GLY A 77 5.05 -2.28 -3.49
C GLY A 77 5.61 -1.30 -4.52
N ALA A 78 4.92 -0.17 -4.69
CA ALA A 78 5.32 0.94 -5.54
C ALA A 78 5.13 2.28 -4.81
N ASN A 79 5.57 3.40 -5.39
CA ASN A 79 5.50 4.72 -4.78
C ASN A 79 6.23 4.73 -3.42
N GLU A 80 5.55 4.92 -2.28
CA GLU A 80 6.12 4.83 -0.94
C GLU A 80 6.45 3.39 -0.51
N ALA A 81 7.34 3.23 0.48
CA ALA A 81 7.53 1.91 1.10
C ALA A 81 6.25 1.47 1.81
N THR A 82 5.92 0.18 1.68
CA THR A 82 4.78 -0.44 2.38
C THR A 82 4.91 -0.25 3.89
N GLU A 83 3.81 0.07 4.55
CA GLU A 83 3.77 0.24 6.01
C GLU A 83 2.87 -0.81 6.64
N ILE A 84 3.38 -1.50 7.65
CA ILE A 84 2.60 -2.39 8.51
C ILE A 84 2.46 -1.77 9.90
N THR A 85 1.22 -1.68 10.37
CA THR A 85 0.88 -1.28 11.74
C THR A 85 0.42 -2.50 12.52
N PHE A 86 1.06 -2.77 13.66
CA PHE A 86 0.57 -3.72 14.66
C PHE A 86 -0.14 -2.95 15.78
N TYR A 87 -1.40 -3.28 16.04
CA TYR A 87 -2.21 -2.64 17.09
C TYR A 87 -2.01 -3.26 18.48
N LYS A 88 -1.30 -4.39 18.54
CA LYS A 88 -0.82 -5.07 19.74
C LYS A 88 0.53 -5.72 19.44
N ASP A 89 1.24 -6.15 20.48
CA ASP A 89 2.49 -6.90 20.29
C ASP A 89 2.24 -8.13 19.41
N ALA A 90 3.15 -8.40 18.48
CA ALA A 90 3.08 -9.52 17.56
C ALA A 90 4.37 -10.34 17.61
N LYS A 91 4.39 -11.54 17.04
CA LYS A 91 5.59 -12.35 16.85
C LYS A 91 5.84 -12.54 15.37
N VAL A 92 7.04 -12.14 14.92
CA VAL A 92 7.47 -12.24 13.53
C VAL A 92 8.88 -12.82 13.52
N GLY A 93 9.12 -13.87 12.73
CA GLY A 93 10.44 -14.52 12.65
C GLY A 93 10.99 -15.00 14.00
N GLY A 94 10.11 -15.41 14.92
CA GLY A 94 10.49 -15.84 16.27
C GLY A 94 10.71 -14.70 17.28
N LYS A 95 10.73 -13.44 16.85
CA LYS A 95 10.94 -12.26 17.71
C LYS A 95 9.62 -11.57 18.07
N THR A 96 9.49 -11.12 19.32
CA THR A 96 8.38 -10.24 19.72
C THR A 96 8.61 -8.84 19.18
N ILE A 97 7.65 -8.34 18.42
CA ILE A 97 7.58 -7.01 17.84
C ILE A 97 6.56 -6.21 18.63
N LYS A 98 6.92 -5.00 19.05
CA LYS A 98 6.01 -4.15 19.82
C LYS A 98 4.91 -3.58 18.94
N ALA A 99 3.77 -3.28 19.52
CA ALA A 99 2.73 -2.50 18.85
C ALA A 99 3.33 -1.19 18.30
N GLY A 100 3.02 -0.86 17.05
CA GLY A 100 3.62 0.26 16.33
C GLY A 100 3.54 0.11 14.81
N SER A 101 3.99 1.15 14.10
CA SER A 101 4.15 1.13 12.64
C SER A 101 5.60 0.85 12.24
N TYR A 102 5.77 0.08 11.17
CA TYR A 102 7.07 -0.28 10.61
C TYR A 102 6.99 -0.21 9.08
N ALA A 103 8.08 0.24 8.45
CA ALA A 103 8.25 0.06 7.02
C ALA A 103 8.55 -1.40 6.71
N LEU A 104 7.99 -1.91 5.61
CA LEU A 104 8.06 -3.30 5.21
C LEU A 104 8.86 -3.40 3.91
N PHE A 105 10.00 -4.06 4.00
CA PHE A 105 10.84 -4.38 2.85
C PHE A 105 10.90 -5.88 2.65
N THR A 106 11.28 -6.29 1.45
CA THR A 106 11.50 -7.69 1.12
C THR A 106 12.80 -7.86 0.36
N ILE A 107 13.44 -9.01 0.51
CA ILE A 107 14.47 -9.50 -0.41
C ILE A 107 13.90 -10.75 -1.05
N PRO A 108 13.46 -10.67 -2.33
CA PRO A 108 12.95 -11.82 -3.05
C PRO A 108 14.02 -12.89 -3.21
N GLY A 109 13.61 -14.15 -3.03
CA GLY A 109 14.39 -15.35 -3.36
C GLY A 109 13.54 -16.31 -4.18
N GLU A 110 14.13 -17.46 -4.55
CA GLU A 110 13.44 -18.49 -5.35
C GLU A 110 12.38 -19.23 -4.52
N ASP A 111 12.80 -19.82 -3.39
CA ASP A 111 11.92 -20.60 -2.51
C ASP A 111 11.47 -19.85 -1.26
N GLU A 112 12.24 -18.85 -0.83
CA GLU A 112 11.99 -18.08 0.38
C GLU A 112 12.32 -16.61 0.15
N TRP A 113 11.53 -15.74 0.75
CA TRP A 113 11.75 -14.31 0.78
C TRP A 113 12.15 -13.90 2.19
N THR A 114 13.08 -12.96 2.29
CA THR A 114 13.32 -12.27 3.56
C THR A 114 12.34 -11.12 3.67
N VAL A 115 11.45 -11.13 4.64
CA VAL A 115 10.63 -9.96 5.01
C VAL A 115 11.33 -9.20 6.12
N ILE A 116 11.39 -7.87 5.98
CA ILE A 116 12.11 -6.97 6.86
C ILE A 116 11.12 -5.96 7.43
N LEU A 117 11.06 -5.87 8.75
CA LEU A 117 10.41 -4.74 9.42
C LEU A 117 11.47 -3.74 9.81
N ASN A 118 11.30 -2.50 9.39
CA ASN A 118 12.24 -1.41 9.59
C ASN A 118 11.55 -0.26 10.36
N SER A 119 12.22 0.28 11.36
CA SER A 119 11.66 1.33 12.24
C SER A 119 11.67 2.73 11.62
N ASN A 120 12.42 2.93 10.53
CA ASN A 120 12.42 4.18 9.79
C ASN A 120 11.25 4.20 8.78
N LEU A 121 10.28 5.10 9.01
CA LEU A 121 9.09 5.23 8.18
C LEU A 121 9.32 6.21 7.01
N HIS A 122 8.39 6.21 6.04
CA HIS A 122 8.35 7.16 4.92
C HIS A 122 9.59 7.14 4.00
N GLN A 123 10.28 6.00 3.98
CA GLN A 123 11.38 5.76 3.05
C GLN A 123 10.85 5.60 1.62
N TRP A 124 11.56 6.16 0.63
CA TRP A 124 11.19 6.07 -0.79
C TRP A 124 11.42 4.67 -1.38
N GLY A 125 11.88 3.71 -0.58
CA GLY A 125 12.18 2.34 -1.00
C GLY A 125 13.68 2.04 -0.90
N ALA A 126 14.15 1.13 -1.76
CA ALA A 126 15.50 0.56 -1.69
C ALA A 126 16.66 1.58 -1.71
N TYR A 127 16.47 2.76 -2.33
CA TYR A 127 17.52 3.79 -2.42
C TYR A 127 17.75 4.55 -1.12
N SER A 128 16.72 4.66 -0.28
CA SER A 128 16.80 5.31 1.03
C SER A 128 16.81 4.30 2.17
N TYR A 129 16.87 3.00 1.84
CA TYR A 129 16.80 1.91 2.80
C TYR A 129 17.99 1.96 3.76
N ASP A 130 17.69 2.09 5.05
CA ASP A 130 18.67 2.07 6.14
C ASP A 130 18.59 0.74 6.89
N SER A 131 19.60 -0.12 6.73
CA SER A 131 19.67 -1.42 7.40
C SER A 131 19.85 -1.33 8.91
N ASP A 132 20.40 -0.22 9.43
CA ASP A 132 20.62 -0.05 10.87
C ASP A 132 19.29 0.13 11.63
N SER A 133 18.23 0.51 10.90
CA SER A 133 16.87 0.66 11.40
C SER A 133 16.06 -0.66 11.37
N ASP A 134 16.65 -1.79 10.95
CA ASP A 134 15.96 -3.09 10.90
C ASP A 134 15.61 -3.61 12.30
N VAL A 135 14.32 -3.92 12.49
CA VAL A 135 13.81 -4.49 13.74
C VAL A 135 13.81 -6.01 13.70
N VAL A 136 13.45 -6.60 12.55
CA VAL A 136 13.50 -8.05 12.33
C VAL A 136 13.65 -8.36 10.85
N ARG A 137 14.36 -9.45 10.56
CA ARG A 137 14.36 -10.13 9.27
C ARG A 137 13.78 -11.52 9.48
N ALA A 138 12.71 -11.86 8.77
CA ALA A 138 11.98 -13.10 8.93
C ALA A 138 11.86 -13.82 7.58
N MET A 139 12.01 -15.14 7.60
CA MET A 139 11.79 -15.94 6.39
C MET A 139 10.28 -16.08 6.14
N ALA A 140 9.89 -15.84 4.90
CA ALA A 140 8.55 -16.08 4.38
C ALA A 140 8.65 -17.06 3.22
N LYS A 141 7.81 -18.11 3.25
CA LYS A 141 7.86 -19.18 2.26
C LYS A 141 7.25 -18.71 0.96
N ALA A 142 7.95 -18.90 -0.16
CA ALA A 142 7.41 -18.69 -1.49
C ALA A 142 6.78 -19.99 -2.02
N SER A 143 5.69 -19.85 -2.77
CA SER A 143 5.04 -20.94 -3.49
C SER A 143 4.44 -20.45 -4.79
N THR A 144 4.06 -21.38 -5.65
CA THR A 144 3.34 -21.11 -6.90
C THR A 144 1.88 -21.48 -6.74
N ASP A 145 1.01 -20.60 -7.24
CA ASP A 145 -0.44 -20.73 -7.30
C ASP A 145 -0.87 -20.91 -8.77
N SER A 146 -2.01 -21.56 -9.00
CA SER A 146 -2.58 -21.68 -10.34
C SER A 146 -3.13 -20.37 -10.86
N ASP A 147 -3.56 -19.48 -9.95
CA ASP A 147 -4.19 -18.22 -10.31
C ASP A 147 -3.14 -17.10 -10.42
N GLU A 148 -3.15 -16.42 -11.56
CA GLU A 148 -2.27 -15.29 -11.83
C GLU A 148 -2.89 -13.97 -11.33
N LEU A 149 -2.11 -13.21 -10.55
CA LEU A 149 -2.47 -11.87 -10.09
C LEU A 149 -1.73 -10.80 -10.89
N GLU A 150 -2.43 -10.07 -11.77
CA GLU A 150 -1.85 -8.96 -12.53
C GLU A 150 -1.31 -7.83 -11.63
N ALA A 151 -2.06 -7.50 -10.57
CA ALA A 151 -1.69 -6.49 -9.59
C ALA A 151 -1.17 -7.16 -8.32
N PHE A 152 -0.05 -6.66 -7.80
CA PHE A 152 0.46 -7.03 -6.49
C PHE A 152 -0.63 -6.88 -5.41
N GLY A 153 -0.71 -7.85 -4.51
CA GLY A 153 -1.68 -7.89 -3.42
C GLY A 153 -1.05 -8.34 -2.12
N ILE A 154 -1.58 -7.82 -1.02
CA ILE A 154 -1.30 -8.28 0.35
C ILE A 154 -2.64 -8.60 0.99
N ALA A 155 -2.71 -9.74 1.66
CA ALA A 155 -3.86 -10.19 2.44
C ALA A 155 -3.38 -10.86 3.74
N PHE A 156 -4.34 -11.16 4.62
CA PHE A 156 -4.11 -12.04 5.76
C PHE A 156 -5.03 -13.25 5.64
N ASP A 157 -4.49 -14.43 5.94
CA ASP A 157 -5.30 -15.64 6.07
C ASP A 157 -5.99 -15.72 7.44
N ASP A 158 -6.80 -16.76 7.65
CA ASP A 158 -7.57 -16.95 8.88
C ASP A 158 -6.66 -17.19 10.11
N ASP A 159 -5.48 -17.76 9.89
CA ASP A 159 -4.46 -18.00 10.92
C ASP A 159 -3.66 -16.73 11.28
N GLY A 160 -3.84 -15.65 10.52
CA GLY A 160 -3.17 -14.37 10.73
C GLY A 160 -1.81 -14.22 10.05
N ASN A 161 -1.45 -15.17 9.19
CA ASN A 161 -0.26 -15.04 8.36
C ASN A 161 -0.51 -13.96 7.31
N MET A 162 0.53 -13.17 7.03
CA MET A 162 0.48 -12.21 5.94
C MET A 162 0.87 -12.92 4.64
N VAL A 163 0.01 -12.82 3.63
CA VAL A 163 0.22 -13.42 2.31
C VAL A 163 0.39 -12.32 1.28
N MET A 164 1.52 -12.31 0.60
CA MET A 164 1.80 -11.43 -0.54
C MET A 164 1.64 -12.22 -1.84
N GLY A 165 1.01 -11.64 -2.86
CA GLY A 165 0.77 -12.31 -4.14
C GLY A 165 1.08 -11.42 -5.33
N TRP A 166 1.76 -11.96 -6.35
CA TRP A 166 1.97 -11.31 -7.63
C TRP A 166 2.28 -12.32 -8.74
N GLY A 167 1.59 -12.21 -9.88
CA GLY A 167 1.54 -13.29 -10.85
C GLY A 167 1.07 -14.57 -10.17
N THR A 168 1.75 -15.67 -10.45
CA THR A 168 1.52 -16.97 -9.80
C THR A 168 2.29 -17.12 -8.48
N THR A 169 3.12 -16.15 -8.09
CA THR A 169 3.88 -16.24 -6.83
C THR A 169 2.99 -15.91 -5.64
N ARG A 170 3.13 -16.69 -4.56
CA ARG A 170 2.59 -16.42 -3.23
C ARG A 170 3.72 -16.47 -2.22
N VAL A 171 3.71 -15.57 -1.26
CA VAL A 171 4.72 -15.48 -0.22
C VAL A 171 4.02 -15.33 1.13
N THR A 172 4.16 -16.34 1.99
CA THR A 172 3.49 -16.38 3.28
C THR A 172 4.48 -16.13 4.39
N LEU A 173 4.25 -15.04 5.14
CA LEU A 173 4.97 -14.71 6.37
C LEU A 173 4.11 -15.12 7.58
N PRO A 174 4.57 -16.07 8.40
CA PRO A 174 3.90 -16.39 9.65
C PRO A 174 3.96 -15.23 10.65
N ILE A 175 2.80 -14.86 11.20
CA ILE A 175 2.66 -13.84 12.24
C ILE A 175 1.67 -14.34 13.29
N SER A 176 1.99 -14.14 14.57
CA SER A 176 1.03 -14.38 15.67
C SER A 176 0.81 -13.09 16.46
N TYR A 177 -0.38 -12.92 17.04
CA TYR A 177 -0.83 -11.71 17.73
C TYR A 177 -1.45 -11.97 19.10
#